data_AF-A0AAJ4MK29-F1
#
_entry.id   AF-A0AAJ4MK29-F1
#
_cell.length_a   1.000
_cell.length_b   1.000
_cell.length_c   1.000
_cell.angle_alpha   90.00
_cell.angle_beta   90.00
_cell.angle_gamma   90.00
#
_symmetry.space_group_name_H-M   'P 1'
#
loop_
_entity.id
_entity.type
_entity.pdbx_description
1 polymer ?
#
loop_
_entity_poly.entity_id
_entity_poly.type
_entity_poly.pdbx_seq_one_letter_code
_entity_poly.pdbx_strand_id
1 'polypeptide(L)'
;MAAVKKGDHKFYIGDDEQNPEAEITFDTSDEGHIIITHTKVSEELRGQGVAGKLVDEVVNFARREEKKIKPACSYAKNKMERTPEYRDILV
;
A
#
# COMPACT_ATOMS: atom_id res chain seq x y z
N MET A 1 8.19 17.99 -0.96
CA MET A 1 8.12 16.57 -1.40
C MET A 1 7.45 15.83 -0.26
N ALA A 2 6.24 15.29 -0.45
CA ALA A 2 5.56 14.58 0.61
C ALA A 2 6.34 13.31 0.95
N ALA A 3 6.85 13.22 2.18
CA ALA A 3 7.63 12.07 2.64
C ALA A 3 6.66 10.94 3.03
N VAL A 4 6.90 9.74 2.52
CA VAL A 4 6.22 8.54 3.01
C VAL A 4 6.72 8.28 4.42
N LYS A 5 5.81 8.31 5.40
CA LYS A 5 6.11 7.97 6.78
C LYS A 5 5.76 6.50 7.02
N LYS A 6 6.72 5.74 7.54
CA LYS A 6 6.59 4.32 7.88
C LYS A 6 6.18 4.15 9.34
N GLY A 7 5.15 3.36 9.59
CA GLY A 7 4.87 2.73 10.88
C GLY A 7 5.08 1.21 10.81
N ASP A 8 4.83 0.49 11.90
CA ASP A 8 4.99 -0.98 11.98
C ASP A 8 4.24 -1.73 10.87
N HIS A 9 2.99 -1.37 10.64
CA HIS A 9 2.04 -2.06 9.75
C HIS A 9 1.22 -1.08 8.90
N LYS A 10 1.74 0.14 8.72
CA LYS A 10 1.09 1.17 7.91
C LYS A 10 2.10 2.15 7.33
N PHE A 11 1.79 2.67 6.14
CA PHE A 11 2.48 3.83 5.58
C PHE A 11 1.48 4.94 5.36
N TYR A 12 1.89 6.18 5.58
CA TYR A 12 1.05 7.33 5.32
C TYR A 12 1.86 8.48 4.74
N ILE A 13 1.17 9.36 4.02
CA ILE A 13 1.70 10.53 3.35
C ILE A 13 0.76 11.67 3.72
N GLY A 14 1.33 12.76 4.19
CA GLY A 14 0.61 13.98 4.53
C GLY A 14 1.49 14.91 5.34
N ASP A 15 1.23 16.20 5.19
CA ASP A 15 1.84 17.23 6.04
C ASP A 15 1.25 17.18 7.46
N ASP A 16 -0.03 16.77 7.58
CA ASP A 16 -0.78 16.77 8.83
C ASP A 16 -1.15 15.34 9.30
N GLU A 17 -0.94 15.05 10.59
CA GLU A 17 -1.29 13.75 11.18
C GLU A 17 -2.80 13.57 11.37
N GLN A 18 -3.57 14.66 11.47
CA GLN A 18 -5.02 14.59 11.62
C GLN A 18 -5.76 14.35 10.30
N ASN A 19 -5.15 14.74 9.19
CA ASN A 19 -5.65 14.49 7.83
C ASN A 19 -4.50 14.01 6.94
N PRO A 20 -4.07 12.74 7.10
CA PRO A 20 -3.13 12.17 6.16
C PRO A 20 -3.79 12.13 4.79
N GLU A 21 -3.07 12.68 3.85
CA GLU A 21 -3.46 12.79 2.45
C GLU A 21 -3.59 11.41 1.80
N ALA A 22 -2.77 10.44 2.25
CA ALA A 22 -2.91 9.04 1.90
C ALA A 22 -2.38 8.14 3.03
N GLU A 23 -3.03 7.02 3.26
CA GLU A 23 -2.58 5.98 4.19
C GLU A 23 -2.88 4.58 3.63
N ILE A 24 -1.98 3.65 3.93
CA ILE A 24 -2.11 2.23 3.63
C ILE A 24 -1.78 1.45 4.88
N THR A 25 -2.62 0.48 5.21
CA THR A 25 -2.45 -0.42 6.34
C THR A 25 -2.28 -1.82 5.79
N PHE A 26 -1.27 -2.51 6.28
CA PHE A 26 -0.93 -3.86 5.85
C PHE A 26 -0.54 -4.70 7.06
N ASP A 27 -0.99 -5.93 7.08
CA ASP A 27 -0.70 -6.89 8.14
C ASP A 27 0.27 -7.95 7.64
N THR A 28 0.92 -8.70 8.52
CA THR A 28 1.77 -9.82 8.10
C THR A 28 1.11 -11.12 8.55
N SER A 29 0.81 -12.00 7.60
CA SER A 29 0.32 -13.35 7.85
C SER A 29 1.41 -14.22 8.46
N ASP A 30 0.98 -15.26 9.17
CA ASP A 30 1.86 -16.29 9.73
C ASP A 30 2.70 -17.00 8.65
N GLU A 31 2.15 -17.16 7.44
CA GLU A 31 2.86 -17.65 6.25
C GLU A 31 3.92 -16.68 5.68
N GLY A 32 4.10 -15.50 6.28
CA GLY A 32 5.00 -14.47 5.80
C GLY A 32 4.44 -13.60 4.68
N HIS A 33 3.13 -13.63 4.41
CA HIS A 33 2.50 -12.78 3.39
C HIS A 33 2.04 -11.43 3.95
N ILE A 34 2.19 -10.35 3.21
CA ILE A 34 1.70 -9.02 3.56
C ILE A 34 0.25 -8.85 3.12
N ILE A 35 -0.70 -8.71 4.05
CA ILE A 35 -2.12 -8.50 3.76
C ILE A 35 -2.44 -7.01 3.76
N ILE A 36 -2.80 -6.41 2.62
CA ILE A 36 -3.30 -5.03 2.60
C ILE A 36 -4.75 -5.04 3.11
N THR A 37 -4.94 -4.64 4.36
CA THR A 37 -6.23 -4.60 5.05
C THR A 37 -7.01 -3.35 4.71
N HIS A 38 -6.33 -2.20 4.59
CA HIS A 38 -6.97 -0.93 4.29
C HIS A 38 -6.08 -0.04 3.43
N THR A 39 -6.68 0.72 2.52
CA THR A 39 -5.98 1.74 1.73
C THR A 39 -6.93 2.90 1.56
N LYS A 40 -6.55 4.06 2.09
CA LYS A 40 -7.32 5.28 2.03
C LYS A 40 -6.46 6.36 1.41
N VAL A 41 -6.97 7.01 0.38
CA VAL A 41 -6.26 8.08 -0.32
C VAL A 41 -7.25 9.20 -0.52
N SER A 42 -6.86 10.41 -0.12
CA SER A 42 -7.67 11.61 -0.32
C SER A 42 -7.96 11.78 -1.81
N GLU A 43 -9.15 12.29 -2.11
CA GLU A 43 -9.61 12.49 -3.48
C GLU A 43 -8.72 13.50 -4.22
N GLU A 44 -8.15 14.46 -3.49
CA GLU A 44 -7.22 15.47 -4.01
C GLU A 44 -5.93 14.85 -4.58
N LEU A 45 -5.49 13.74 -3.99
CA LEU A 45 -4.33 12.97 -4.46
C LEU A 45 -4.70 11.83 -5.41
N ARG A 46 -5.99 11.57 -5.58
CA ARG A 46 -6.49 10.53 -6.47
C ARG A 46 -6.24 10.98 -7.91
N GLY A 47 -5.46 10.18 -8.64
CA GLY A 47 -4.99 10.54 -9.98
C GLY A 47 -3.57 11.12 -10.01
N GLN A 48 -2.98 11.48 -8.87
CA GLN A 48 -1.58 11.91 -8.76
C GLN A 48 -0.59 10.75 -8.56
N GLY A 49 -1.08 9.50 -8.55
CA GLY A 49 -0.23 8.32 -8.37
C GLY A 49 0.23 8.06 -6.93
N VAL A 50 -0.27 8.79 -5.93
CA VAL A 50 0.15 8.61 -4.52
C VAL A 50 -0.20 7.24 -3.97
N ALA A 51 -1.39 6.73 -4.29
CA ALA A 51 -1.77 5.34 -3.98
C ALA A 51 -0.75 4.34 -4.56
N GLY A 52 -0.23 4.62 -5.76
CA GLY A 52 0.79 3.82 -6.40
C GLY A 52 2.09 3.85 -5.61
N LYS A 53 2.57 5.03 -5.18
CA LYS A 53 3.79 5.15 -4.36
C LYS A 53 3.72 4.39 -3.04
N LEU A 54 2.58 4.45 -2.34
CA LEU A 54 2.38 3.71 -1.09
C LEU A 54 2.40 2.20 -1.32
N VAL A 55 1.69 1.74 -2.36
CA VAL A 55 1.71 0.33 -2.74
C VAL A 55 3.10 -0.09 -3.20
N ASP A 56 3.81 0.73 -3.96
CA ASP A 56 5.16 0.47 -4.44
C ASP A 56 6.14 0.31 -3.27
N GLU A 57 6.07 1.17 -2.24
CA GLU A 57 6.87 1.00 -1.02
C GLU A 57 6.58 -0.32 -0.29
N VAL A 58 5.29 -0.68 -0.15
CA VAL A 58 4.89 -1.96 0.45
C VAL A 58 5.35 -3.14 -0.41
N VAL A 59 5.24 -3.03 -1.74
CA VAL A 59 5.69 -4.03 -2.72
C VAL A 59 7.20 -4.19 -2.67
N ASN A 60 7.95 -3.10 -2.62
CA ASN A 60 9.41 -3.12 -2.57
C ASN A 60 9.89 -3.72 -1.24
N PHE A 61 9.21 -3.38 -0.13
CA PHE A 61 9.45 -4.02 1.16
C PHE A 61 9.14 -5.52 1.12
N ALA A 62 7.97 -5.91 0.59
CA ALA A 62 7.61 -7.32 0.43
C ALA A 62 8.63 -8.06 -0.45
N ARG A 63 9.06 -7.47 -1.57
CA ARG A 63 10.00 -8.07 -2.52
C ARG A 63 11.39 -8.25 -1.93
N ARG A 64 11.84 -7.30 -1.10
CA ARG A 64 13.12 -7.40 -0.35
C ARG A 64 13.08 -8.49 0.72
N GLU A 65 11.92 -8.70 1.32
CA GLU A 65 11.69 -9.74 2.32
C GLU A 65 11.28 -11.09 1.71
N GLU A 66 11.23 -11.19 0.37
CA GLU A 66 10.72 -12.35 -0.39
C GLU A 66 9.28 -12.77 0.01
N LYS A 67 8.49 -11.79 0.43
CA LYS A 67 7.08 -11.93 0.86
C LYS A 67 6.13 -11.61 -0.28
N LYS A 68 4.97 -12.27 -0.29
CA LYS A 68 3.86 -11.96 -1.22
C LYS A 68 2.87 -11.00 -0.59
N ILE A 69 2.11 -10.29 -1.41
CA ILE A 69 1.06 -9.36 -0.97
C ILE A 69 -0.32 -9.94 -1.27
N LYS A 70 -1.20 -9.92 -0.27
CA LYS A 70 -2.59 -10.31 -0.37
C LYS A 70 -3.50 -9.09 -0.20
N PRO A 71 -4.17 -8.61 -1.26
CA PRO A 71 -5.10 -7.50 -1.14
C PRO A 71 -6.41 -7.98 -0.49
N ALA A 72 -6.60 -7.70 0.80
CA ALA A 72 -7.86 -8.00 1.49
C ALA A 72 -8.94 -6.92 1.21
N CYS A 73 -8.53 -5.68 0.96
CA CYS A 73 -9.45 -4.63 0.52
C CYS A 73 -9.82 -4.80 -0.97
N SER A 74 -11.11 -4.74 -1.28
CA SER A 74 -11.64 -4.80 -2.64
C SER A 74 -11.10 -3.70 -3.56
N TYR A 75 -10.76 -2.52 -3.01
CA TYR A 75 -10.11 -1.45 -3.76
C TYR A 75 -8.68 -1.81 -4.16
N ALA A 76 -7.87 -2.29 -3.20
CA ALA A 76 -6.49 -2.72 -3.45
C ALA A 76 -6.49 -3.85 -4.47
N LYS A 77 -7.40 -4.82 -4.34
CA LYS A 77 -7.55 -5.92 -5.29
C LYS A 77 -7.81 -5.40 -6.70
N ASN A 78 -8.82 -4.55 -6.90
CA ASN A 78 -9.14 -4.02 -8.23
C ASN A 78 -7.99 -3.18 -8.81
N LYS A 79 -7.31 -2.37 -7.98
CA LYS A 79 -6.12 -1.60 -8.38
C LYS A 79 -4.99 -2.53 -8.83
N MET A 80 -4.67 -3.54 -8.03
CA MET A 80 -3.58 -4.48 -8.30
C MET A 80 -3.91 -5.44 -9.45
N GLU A 81 -5.17 -5.79 -9.66
CA GLU A 81 -5.60 -6.54 -10.84
C GLU A 81 -5.48 -5.72 -12.13
N ARG A 82 -5.72 -4.41 -12.06
CA ARG A 82 -5.55 -3.48 -13.19
C ARG A 82 -4.10 -3.12 -13.48
N THR A 83 -3.20 -3.27 -12.51
CA THR A 83 -1.77 -2.99 -12.67
C THR A 83 -0.99 -4.30 -12.73
N PRO A 84 -0.60 -4.77 -13.93
CA PRO A 84 0.03 -6.09 -14.10
C PRO A 84 1.38 -6.21 -13.38
N GLU A 85 2.06 -5.10 -13.10
CA GLU A 85 3.35 -5.06 -12.40
C GLU A 85 3.29 -5.66 -10.99
N TYR A 86 2.14 -5.56 -10.32
CA TYR A 86 1.98 -6.13 -8.97
C TYR A 86 1.58 -7.60 -8.99
N ARG A 87 1.17 -8.15 -10.14
CA ARG A 87 0.71 -9.55 -10.23
C ARG A 87 1.78 -10.59 -9.88
N ASP A 88 3.04 -10.23 -10.05
CA ASP A 88 4.20 -11.06 -9.71
C ASP A 88 4.29 -11.34 -8.21
N ILE A 89 3.92 -10.38 -7.38
CA ILE A 89 4.00 -10.47 -5.91
C ILE A 89 2.65 -10.74 -5.25
N LEU A 90 1.56 -10.81 -6.03
CA LEU A 90 0.22 -11.09 -5.52
C LEU A 90 0.00 -12.59 -5.21
N VAL A 91 -0.74 -12.88 -4.15
CA VAL A 91 -1.18 -14.24 -3.77
C VAL A 91 -2.69 -14.32 -3.53
#